data_AF-Q6CQC6-F1
#
_entry.id   AF-Q6CQC6-F1
#
_cell.length_a   1.000
_cell.length_b   1.000
_cell.length_c   1.000
_cell.angle_alpha   90.00
_cell.angle_beta   90.00
_cell.angle_gamma   90.00
#
_symmetry.space_group_name_H-M   'P 1'
#
loop_
_entity.id
_entity.type
_entity.pdbx_description
1 polymer ?
#
loop_
_entity_poly.entity_id
_entity_poly.type
_entity_poly.pdbx_seq_one_letter_code
_entity_poly.pdbx_strand_id
1 'polypeptide(L)'
;MMRELLRNLIEDKTVINYKKWWMECKDAQETKLLAILCFYDIDDLPEETTAGLDKFVLDKLRVLSLLSLCELSTEVNYQEIKEKCDLKTDGEVEKLLIRAELFVDLKIDSVARRATVLEYKISRDVYSGEKGVPFHTPVRSKINILSALINWRSSLTD
;
A
#
# COMPACT_ATOMS: atom_id res chain seq x y z
N MET A 1 5.89 8.60 -21.79
CA MET A 1 4.79 7.66 -22.15
C MET A 1 5.07 6.37 -21.41
N MET A 2 4.14 5.90 -20.58
CA MET A 2 4.30 4.66 -19.81
C MET A 2 4.31 3.47 -20.77
N ARG A 3 5.26 2.54 -20.62
CA ARG A 3 5.29 1.30 -21.40
C ARG A 3 4.01 0.50 -21.17
N GLU A 4 3.49 -0.11 -22.23
CA GLU A 4 2.28 -0.93 -22.21
C GLU A 4 2.33 -2.04 -21.14
N LEU A 5 3.50 -2.66 -20.97
CA LEU A 5 3.70 -3.66 -19.91
C LEU A 5 3.43 -3.10 -18.50
N LEU A 6 3.94 -1.89 -18.19
CA LEU A 6 3.73 -1.27 -16.89
C LEU A 6 2.26 -0.88 -16.69
N ARG A 7 1.62 -0.35 -17.73
CA ARG A 7 0.18 -0.06 -17.71
C ARG A 7 -0.63 -1.33 -17.41
N ASN A 8 -0.32 -2.44 -18.08
CA ASN A 8 -1.01 -3.71 -17.85
C ASN A 8 -0.81 -4.23 -16.42
N LEU A 9 0.39 -4.09 -15.84
CA LEU A 9 0.67 -4.48 -14.45
C LEU A 9 -0.08 -3.63 -13.42
N ILE A 10 -0.30 -2.34 -13.71
CA ILE A 10 -1.04 -1.44 -12.83
C ILE A 10 -2.55 -1.70 -12.94
N GLU A 11 -3.05 -1.97 -14.14
CA GLU A 11 -4.46 -2.27 -14.39
C GLU A 11 -4.89 -3.65 -13.87
N ASP A 12 -3.96 -4.63 -13.82
CA ASP A 12 -4.22 -5.94 -13.24
C ASP A 12 -4.52 -5.81 -11.74
N LYS A 13 -5.76 -6.12 -11.36
CA LYS A 13 -6.22 -6.00 -9.97
C LYS A 13 -5.55 -6.97 -9.01
N THR A 14 -4.90 -8.04 -9.50
CA THR A 14 -4.27 -9.10 -8.69
C THR A 14 -2.79 -8.82 -8.38
N VAL A 15 -2.18 -7.83 -9.05
CA VAL A 15 -0.78 -7.47 -8.84
C VAL A 15 -0.68 -6.37 -7.77
N ILE A 16 0.10 -6.63 -6.70
CA ILE A 16 0.47 -5.63 -5.69
C ILE A 16 1.98 -5.55 -5.41
N ASN A 17 2.75 -6.52 -5.90
CA ASN A 17 4.20 -6.53 -5.79
C ASN A 17 4.77 -6.05 -7.11
N TYR A 18 5.59 -5.01 -7.06
CA TYR A 18 6.20 -4.33 -8.20
C TYR A 18 7.73 -4.36 -8.15
N LYS A 19 8.32 -4.81 -7.03
CA LYS A 19 9.77 -4.73 -6.77
C LYS A 19 10.64 -5.38 -7.83
N LYS A 20 10.22 -6.52 -8.41
CA LYS A 20 10.94 -7.15 -9.54
C LYS A 20 11.10 -6.17 -10.70
N TRP A 21 10.02 -5.56 -11.14
CA TRP A 21 10.02 -4.60 -12.24
C TRP A 21 10.74 -3.30 -11.86
N TRP A 22 10.61 -2.85 -10.62
CA TRP A 22 11.32 -1.67 -10.11
C TRP A 22 12.85 -1.83 -10.22
N MET A 23 13.37 -3.01 -9.88
CA MET A 23 14.80 -3.31 -9.95
C MET A 23 15.33 -3.36 -11.39
N GLU A 24 14.51 -3.84 -12.33
CA GLU A 24 14.89 -4.00 -13.73
C GLU A 24 14.65 -2.74 -14.58
N CYS A 25 13.81 -1.81 -14.09
CA CYS A 25 13.44 -0.61 -14.82
C CYS A 25 14.60 0.39 -14.95
N LYS A 26 14.82 0.87 -16.18
CA LYS A 26 15.84 1.86 -16.53
C LYS A 26 15.29 3.27 -16.74
N ASP A 27 14.00 3.40 -17.04
CA ASP A 27 13.37 4.71 -17.21
C ASP A 27 13.16 5.36 -15.84
N ALA A 28 13.57 6.62 -15.70
CA ALA A 28 13.56 7.31 -14.41
C ALA A 28 12.13 7.58 -13.89
N GLN A 29 11.18 7.88 -14.78
CA GLN A 29 9.80 8.15 -14.41
C GLN A 29 9.07 6.86 -14.03
N GLU A 30 9.25 5.80 -14.82
CA GLU A 30 8.72 4.47 -14.50
C GLU A 30 9.35 3.91 -13.22
N THR A 31 10.65 4.11 -13.01
CA THR A 31 11.33 3.73 -11.75
C THR A 31 10.72 4.46 -10.57
N LYS A 32 10.47 5.78 -10.68
CA LYS A 32 9.82 6.57 -9.62
C LYS A 32 8.42 6.03 -9.33
N LEU A 33 7.62 5.78 -10.36
CA LEU A 33 6.27 5.24 -10.22
C LEU A 33 6.26 3.84 -9.59
N LEU A 34 7.14 2.96 -10.04
CA LEU A 34 7.29 1.62 -9.48
C LEU A 34 7.72 1.69 -8.00
N ALA A 35 8.63 2.61 -7.64
CA ALA A 35 9.01 2.83 -6.24
C ALA A 35 7.81 3.26 -5.38
N ILE A 36 6.96 4.16 -5.89
CA ILE A 36 5.71 4.60 -5.25
C ILE A 36 4.83 3.39 -4.94
N LEU A 37 4.54 2.57 -5.96
CA LEU A 37 3.68 1.40 -5.82
C LEU A 37 4.27 0.33 -4.89
N CYS A 38 5.59 0.14 -4.90
CA CYS A 38 6.25 -0.79 -3.98
C CYS A 38 6.07 -0.37 -2.51
N PHE A 39 6.42 0.88 -2.18
CA PHE A 39 6.83 1.21 -0.81
C PHE A 39 6.08 2.33 -0.11
N TYR A 40 5.37 3.17 -0.84
CA TYR A 40 4.73 4.37 -0.29
C TYR A 40 3.22 4.22 -0.23
N ASP A 41 2.60 5.00 0.65
CA ASP A 41 1.17 5.22 0.78
C ASP A 41 0.80 6.61 0.23
N ILE A 42 -0.51 6.91 0.10
CA ILE A 42 -0.97 8.20 -0.43
C ILE A 42 -0.45 9.38 0.41
N ASP A 43 -0.43 9.23 1.73
CA ASP A 43 0.01 10.24 2.70
C ASP A 43 1.54 10.45 2.74
N ASP A 44 2.32 9.55 2.14
CA ASP A 44 3.76 9.74 1.99
C ASP A 44 4.12 10.65 0.79
N LEU A 45 3.18 10.88 -0.13
CA LEU A 45 3.46 11.54 -1.41
C LEU A 45 3.28 13.07 -1.31
N PRO A 46 4.20 13.85 -1.92
CA PRO A 46 3.96 15.27 -2.14
C PRO A 46 2.68 15.49 -2.96
N GLU A 47 1.92 16.55 -2.64
CA GLU A 47 0.64 16.86 -3.28
C GLU A 47 0.76 16.96 -4.81
N GLU A 48 1.88 17.52 -5.31
CA GLU A 48 2.12 17.65 -6.75
C GLU A 48 2.35 16.29 -7.43
N THR A 49 2.89 15.32 -6.69
CA THR A 49 3.02 13.95 -7.19
C THR A 49 1.64 13.32 -7.28
N THR A 50 0.83 13.37 -6.22
CA THR A 50 -0.51 12.78 -6.18
C THR A 50 -1.43 13.37 -7.23
N ALA A 51 -1.41 14.69 -7.44
CA ALA A 51 -2.19 15.39 -8.45
C ALA A 51 -1.81 15.00 -9.90
N GLY A 52 -0.59 14.53 -10.12
CA GLY A 52 -0.09 14.10 -11.43
C GLY A 52 -0.33 12.62 -11.76
N LEU A 53 -0.84 11.82 -10.82
CA LEU A 53 -1.10 10.40 -11.06
C LEU A 53 -2.37 10.22 -11.89
N ASP A 54 -2.33 9.28 -12.84
CA ASP A 54 -3.54 8.86 -13.52
C ASP A 54 -4.48 8.11 -12.56
N LYS A 55 -5.75 7.99 -12.96
CA LYS A 55 -6.79 7.37 -12.14
C LYS A 55 -6.48 5.90 -11.78
N PHE A 56 -5.88 5.13 -12.68
CA PHE A 56 -5.59 3.72 -12.45
C PHE A 56 -4.49 3.54 -11.41
N VAL A 57 -3.44 4.37 -11.49
CA VAL A 57 -2.37 4.44 -10.51
C VAL A 57 -2.92 4.85 -9.15
N LEU A 58 -3.74 5.89 -9.08
CA LEU A 58 -4.33 6.34 -7.82
C LEU A 58 -5.23 5.26 -7.20
N ASP A 59 -6.10 4.64 -7.99
CA ASP A 59 -6.96 3.55 -7.52
C ASP A 59 -6.17 2.32 -7.08
N LYS A 60 -4.99 2.07 -7.66
CA LYS A 60 -4.07 1.03 -7.19
C LYS A 60 -3.44 1.42 -5.86
N LEU A 61 -2.95 2.66 -5.75
CA LEU A 61 -2.29 3.17 -4.55
C LEU A 61 -3.24 3.21 -3.35
N ARG A 62 -4.54 3.45 -3.56
CA ARG A 62 -5.59 3.33 -2.52
C ARG A 62 -5.65 1.94 -1.91
N VAL A 63 -5.65 0.89 -2.74
CA VAL A 63 -5.65 -0.50 -2.26
C VAL A 63 -4.38 -0.77 -1.46
N LEU A 64 -3.23 -0.35 -2.01
CA LEU A 64 -1.93 -0.52 -1.36
C LEU A 64 -1.85 0.21 -0.01
N SER A 65 -2.43 1.40 0.11
CA SER A 65 -2.50 2.19 1.34
C SER A 65 -3.46 1.58 2.37
N LEU A 66 -4.58 0.99 1.91
CA LEU A 66 -5.47 0.22 2.77
C LEU A 66 -4.76 -1.02 3.34
N LEU A 67 -3.99 -1.74 2.53
CA LEU A 67 -3.20 -2.87 3.01
C LEU A 67 -2.19 -2.43 4.07
N SER A 68 -1.54 -1.28 3.90
CA SER A 68 -0.68 -0.68 4.93
C SER A 68 -1.43 -0.37 6.22
N LEU A 69 -2.66 0.14 6.14
CA LEU A 69 -3.47 0.41 7.32
C LEU A 69 -3.83 -0.87 8.08
N CYS A 70 -4.25 -1.91 7.34
CA CYS A 70 -4.52 -3.23 7.91
C CYS A 70 -3.29 -3.77 8.63
N GLU A 71 -2.09 -3.66 8.04
CA GLU A 71 -0.83 -4.14 8.65
C GLU A 71 -0.55 -3.52 10.03
N LEU A 72 -1.12 -2.35 10.34
CA LEU A 72 -0.94 -1.65 11.62
C LEU A 72 -2.01 -1.98 12.67
N SER A 73 -3.22 -2.38 12.26
CA SER A 73 -4.33 -2.67 13.17
C SER A 73 -5.23 -3.78 12.66
N THR A 74 -5.63 -4.70 13.54
CA THR A 74 -6.57 -5.78 13.22
C THR A 74 -8.01 -5.28 13.05
N GLU A 75 -8.34 -4.09 13.57
CA GLU A 75 -9.63 -3.43 13.36
C GLU A 75 -9.39 -2.02 12.85
N VAL A 76 -10.04 -1.67 11.73
CA VAL A 76 -9.94 -0.36 11.09
C VAL A 76 -11.35 0.20 10.89
N ASN A 77 -11.55 1.46 11.26
CA ASN A 77 -12.84 2.12 11.08
C ASN A 77 -12.91 2.89 9.75
N TYR A 78 -14.11 3.22 9.30
CA TYR A 78 -14.29 3.86 7.99
C TYR A 78 -13.68 5.25 7.90
N GLN A 79 -13.51 5.94 9.03
CA GLN A 79 -12.89 7.27 9.06
C GLN A 79 -11.38 7.15 8.84
N GLU A 80 -10.72 6.20 9.50
CA GLU A 80 -9.29 5.90 9.28
C GLU A 80 -9.02 5.49 7.83
N ILE A 81 -9.89 4.66 7.25
CA ILE A 81 -9.76 4.25 5.84
C ILE A 81 -9.90 5.45 4.90
N LYS A 82 -10.86 6.35 5.16
CA LYS A 82 -11.04 7.56 4.33
C LYS A 82 -9.82 8.47 4.37
N GLU A 83 -9.26 8.69 5.56
CA GLU A 83 -8.09 9.54 5.76
C GLU A 83 -6.86 8.92 5.08
N LYS A 84 -6.60 7.62 5.32
CA LYS A 84 -5.42 6.94 4.78
C LYS A 84 -5.48 6.72 3.26
N CYS A 85 -6.68 6.56 2.70
CA CYS A 85 -6.89 6.22 1.29
C CYS A 85 -7.44 7.37 0.43
N ASP A 86 -7.51 8.59 0.97
CA ASP A 86 -8.10 9.76 0.31
C ASP A 86 -9.46 9.45 -0.35
N LEU A 87 -10.42 9.03 0.48
CA LEU A 87 -11.80 8.71 0.08
C LEU A 87 -12.79 9.68 0.73
N LYS A 88 -13.91 9.94 0.04
CA LYS A 88 -14.89 10.95 0.48
C LYS A 88 -16.12 10.30 1.11
N THR A 89 -16.52 9.13 0.61
CA THR A 89 -17.80 8.51 0.94
C THR A 89 -17.66 7.10 1.49
N ASP A 90 -18.61 6.67 2.31
CA ASP A 90 -18.62 5.29 2.82
C ASP A 90 -18.78 4.28 1.67
N GLY A 91 -19.51 4.63 0.61
CA GLY A 91 -19.64 3.78 -0.58
C GLY A 91 -18.33 3.56 -1.33
N GLU A 92 -17.37 4.48 -1.25
CA GLU A 92 -16.01 4.28 -1.77
C GLU A 92 -15.19 3.36 -0.86
N VAL A 93 -15.35 3.51 0.46
CA VAL A 93 -14.70 2.64 1.46
C VAL A 93 -15.11 1.19 1.24
N GLU A 94 -16.41 0.92 1.13
CA GLU A 94 -16.96 -0.42 0.90
C GLU A 94 -16.40 -1.06 -0.38
N LYS A 95 -16.37 -0.30 -1.49
CA LYS A 95 -15.79 -0.77 -2.76
C LYS A 95 -14.30 -1.09 -2.63
N LEU A 96 -13.57 -0.30 -1.84
CA LEU A 96 -12.15 -0.52 -1.62
C LEU A 96 -11.90 -1.76 -0.75
N LEU A 97 -12.69 -1.94 0.32
CA LEU A 97 -12.66 -3.12 1.19
C LEU A 97 -12.92 -4.41 0.40
N ILE A 98 -13.99 -4.44 -0.41
CA ILE A 98 -14.30 -5.59 -1.29
C ILE A 98 -13.14 -5.89 -2.25
N ARG A 99 -12.48 -4.86 -2.79
CA ARG A 99 -11.31 -5.07 -3.67
C ARG A 99 -10.11 -5.61 -2.90
N ALA A 100 -9.91 -5.20 -1.65
CA ALA A 100 -8.83 -5.67 -0.81
C ALA A 100 -8.98 -7.14 -0.40
N GLU A 101 -10.19 -7.72 -0.48
CA GLU A 101 -10.43 -9.15 -0.22
C GLU A 101 -9.61 -10.10 -1.12
N LEU A 102 -9.09 -9.60 -2.25
CA LEU A 102 -8.12 -10.32 -3.08
C LEU A 102 -6.80 -10.64 -2.34
N PHE A 103 -6.48 -9.89 -1.28
CA PHE A 103 -5.16 -9.88 -0.63
C PHE A 103 -5.24 -10.11 0.88
N VAL A 104 -6.38 -9.84 1.49
CA VAL A 104 -6.61 -9.97 2.93
C VAL A 104 -8.05 -10.38 3.17
N ASP A 105 -8.29 -11.38 3.99
CA ASP A 105 -9.65 -11.72 4.41
C ASP A 105 -10.14 -10.72 5.44
N LEU A 106 -11.30 -10.12 5.15
CA LEU A 106 -11.90 -9.06 5.96
C LEU A 106 -13.29 -9.48 6.42
N LYS A 107 -13.64 -9.08 7.64
CA LYS A 107 -15.03 -9.03 8.09
C LYS A 107 -15.48 -7.58 8.11
N ILE A 108 -16.39 -7.22 7.20
CA ILE A 108 -16.93 -5.87 7.08
C ILE A 108 -18.22 -5.76 7.92
N ASP A 109 -18.26 -4.78 8.83
CA ASP A 109 -19.44 -4.41 9.61
C ASP A 109 -19.88 -3.01 9.22
N SER A 110 -20.71 -2.92 8.18
CA SER A 110 -21.21 -1.65 7.64
C SER A 110 -22.06 -0.86 8.64
N VAL A 111 -22.68 -1.52 9.61
CA VAL A 111 -23.49 -0.85 10.64
C VAL A 111 -22.59 -0.17 11.65
N ALA A 112 -21.57 -0.87 12.15
CA ALA A 112 -20.57 -0.30 13.06
C ALA A 112 -19.50 0.54 12.35
N ARG A 113 -19.51 0.58 11.00
CA ARG A 113 -18.55 1.34 10.16
C ARG A 113 -17.10 0.92 10.41
N ARG A 114 -16.85 -0.38 10.42
CA ARG A 114 -15.52 -0.96 10.67
C ARG A 114 -15.28 -2.23 9.86
N ALA A 115 -14.01 -2.55 9.65
CA ALA A 115 -13.58 -3.82 9.09
C ALA A 115 -12.55 -4.47 10.03
N THR A 116 -12.66 -5.78 10.20
CA THR A 116 -11.72 -6.58 10.98
C THR A 116 -10.90 -7.44 10.03
N VAL A 117 -9.57 -7.39 10.18
CA VAL A 117 -8.63 -8.25 9.47
C VAL A 117 -8.67 -9.64 10.09
N LEU A 118 -8.92 -10.65 9.24
CA LEU A 118 -8.96 -12.05 9.64
C LEU A 118 -7.63 -12.76 9.29
N GLU A 119 -7.19 -12.65 8.04
CA GLU A 119 -6.00 -13.33 7.54
C GLU A 119 -5.38 -12.58 6.35
N TYR A 120 -4.05 -12.50 6.31
CA TYR A 120 -3.31 -11.95 5.16
C TYR A 120 -2.99 -13.05 4.17
N LYS A 121 -3.36 -12.87 2.90
CA LYS A 121 -3.02 -13.81 1.80
C LYS A 121 -1.67 -13.48 1.17
N ILE A 122 -1.30 -12.21 1.17
CA ILE A 122 -0.07 -11.69 0.57
C ILE A 122 0.34 -10.38 1.25
N SER A 123 1.62 -10.02 1.15
CA SER A 123 2.18 -8.76 1.67
C SER A 123 2.75 -7.88 0.57
N ARG A 124 2.81 -6.56 0.83
CA ARG A 124 3.46 -5.59 -0.06
C ARG A 124 4.98 -5.75 -0.07
N ASP A 125 5.62 -5.10 -1.03
CA ASP A 125 7.08 -5.11 -1.14
C ASP A 125 7.77 -4.42 0.03
N VAL A 126 8.83 -5.05 0.53
CA VAL A 126 9.69 -4.50 1.60
C VAL A 126 10.93 -3.88 1.01
N TYR A 127 11.22 -2.62 1.37
CA TYR A 127 12.45 -1.94 0.97
C TYR A 127 13.65 -2.46 1.76
N SER A 128 14.75 -2.84 1.11
CA SER A 128 15.96 -3.35 1.77
C SER A 128 17.24 -2.60 1.39
N GLY A 129 17.12 -1.41 0.79
CA GLY A 129 18.29 -0.61 0.40
C GLY A 129 18.85 -0.96 -0.98
N GLU A 130 18.06 -1.60 -1.85
CA GLU A 130 18.55 -2.14 -3.13
C GLU A 130 18.89 -1.05 -4.16
N LYS A 131 18.16 0.06 -4.16
CA LYS A 131 18.35 1.22 -5.06
C LYS A 131 17.78 2.47 -4.38
N GLY A 132 18.24 3.64 -4.78
CA GLY A 132 17.69 4.92 -4.30
C GLY A 132 16.18 5.02 -4.54
N VAL A 133 15.49 5.60 -3.56
CA VAL A 133 14.05 5.86 -3.56
C VAL A 133 13.77 7.36 -3.74
N PRO A 134 12.60 7.74 -4.31
CA PRO A 134 12.36 9.12 -4.74
C PRO A 134 12.07 10.13 -3.62
N PHE A 135 11.68 9.68 -2.43
CA PHE A 135 11.26 10.55 -1.31
C PHE A 135 12.07 10.24 -0.05
N HIS A 136 11.41 10.10 1.10
CA HIS A 136 12.03 9.62 2.33
C HIS A 136 12.20 8.09 2.32
N THR A 137 13.00 7.57 3.26
CA THR A 137 13.08 6.12 3.49
C THR A 137 11.68 5.57 3.79
N PRO A 138 11.22 4.53 3.07
CA PRO A 138 9.89 3.97 3.31
C PRO A 138 9.73 3.38 4.70
N VAL A 139 8.54 3.53 5.28
CA VAL A 139 8.21 2.92 6.58
C VAL A 139 8.30 1.40 6.48
N ARG A 140 7.84 0.80 5.38
CA ARG A 140 7.97 -0.63 5.09
C ARG A 140 9.37 -0.98 4.60
N SER A 141 10.31 -0.92 5.52
CA SER A 141 11.71 -1.27 5.28
C SER A 141 12.14 -2.45 6.14
N LYS A 142 13.15 -3.19 5.66
CA LYS A 142 13.80 -4.27 6.42
C LYS A 142 14.30 -3.78 7.77
N ILE A 143 14.80 -2.55 7.84
CA ILE A 143 15.30 -1.94 9.07
C ILE A 143 14.16 -1.78 10.09
N ASN A 144 13.04 -1.21 9.67
CA ASN A 144 11.90 -0.99 10.57
C ASN A 144 11.24 -2.29 11.01
N ILE A 145 11.09 -3.26 10.10
CA ILE A 145 10.57 -4.60 10.43
C ILE A 145 11.49 -5.29 11.45
N LEU A 146 12.80 -5.26 11.24
CA LEU A 146 13.75 -5.85 12.18
C LEU A 146 13.70 -5.15 13.54
N SER A 147 13.61 -3.82 13.56
CA SER A 147 13.47 -3.05 14.80
C SER A 147 12.18 -3.40 15.55
N ALA A 148 11.05 -3.53 14.85
CA ALA A 148 9.79 -3.95 15.43
C ALA A 148 9.86 -5.38 16.01
N LEU A 149 10.50 -6.32 15.31
CA LEU A 149 10.71 -7.69 15.80
C LEU A 149 11.61 -7.75 17.04
N ILE A 150 12.66 -6.93 17.08
CA ILE A 150 13.54 -6.82 18.26
C ILE A 150 12.75 -6.26 19.45
N ASN A 151 11.99 -5.17 19.25
CA ASN A 151 11.17 -4.57 20.30
C ASN A 151 10.10 -5.55 20.82
N TRP A 152 9.43 -6.27 19.91
CA TRP A 152 8.47 -7.31 20.28
C TRP A 152 9.14 -8.41 21.11
N ARG A 153 10.30 -8.92 20.67
CA ARG A 153 11.06 -9.92 21.43
C ARG A 153 11.43 -9.41 22.83
N SER A 154 11.89 -8.17 22.95
CA SER A 154 12.22 -7.56 24.24
C SER A 154 11.00 -7.47 25.16
N SER A 155 9.83 -7.11 24.65
CA SER A 155 8.57 -7.05 25.43
C SER A 155 8.06 -8.40 25.94
N LEU A 156 8.59 -9.52 25.42
CA LEU A 156 8.29 -10.87 25.91
C LEU A 156 9.26 -11.34 27.00
N THR A 157 10.39 -10.65 27.16
CA THR A 157 11.44 -11.00 28.13
C THR A 157 11.48 -10.10 29.36
N ASP A 158 10.72 -9.00 29.34
CA ASP A 158 10.43 -8.14 30.50
C ASP A 158 9.12 -8.59 31.17
#